data_AF-A0A1H9RCW3-F1
#
_entry.id   AF-A0A1H9RCW3-F1
#
_cell.length_a   1.000
_cell.length_b   1.000
_cell.length_c   1.000
_cell.angle_alpha   90.00
_cell.angle_beta   90.00
_cell.angle_gamma   90.00
#
_symmetry.space_group_name_H-M   'P 1'
#
loop_
_entity.id
_entity.type
_entity.pdbx_description
1 polymer ?
#
loop_
_entity_poly.entity_id
_entity_poly.type
_entity_poly.pdbx_seq_one_letter_code
_entity_poly.pdbx_strand_id
1 'polypeptide(L)'
;MEKIVSITNNKVVTNTQVIAKHFGRSHDELIHSLRYLMRDCGAAFSEENFLEQECGYSLRITYAGFLVISGLFLGARNARIKIRFIDAFAQAQKKIDDCGLDVPQAMPGELLFMRPEWVKTVHYENMKL
;
A
#
# COMPACT_ATOMS: atom_id res chain seq x y z
N MET A 1 5.12 19.55 -6.98
CA MET A 1 4.18 18.55 -7.54
C MET A 1 3.54 17.82 -6.38
N GLU A 2 2.22 17.68 -6.38
CA GLU A 2 1.50 16.90 -5.37
C GLU A 2 1.84 15.40 -5.52
N LYS A 3 2.12 14.73 -4.41
CA LYS A 3 2.51 13.32 -4.40
C LYS A 3 1.25 12.45 -4.50
N ILE A 4 1.09 11.72 -5.59
CA ILE A 4 -0.10 10.88 -5.87
C ILE A 4 -0.16 9.58 -5.07
N VAL A 5 0.99 9.12 -4.55
CA VAL A 5 1.10 7.96 -3.65
C VAL A 5 2.10 8.25 -2.52
N SER A 6 1.95 7.58 -1.39
CA SER A 6 2.80 7.67 -0.20
C SER A 6 3.16 6.28 0.29
N ILE A 7 4.23 6.16 1.08
CA ILE A 7 4.59 4.91 1.76
C ILE A 7 4.10 5.02 3.21
N THR A 8 3.39 4.01 3.70
CA THR A 8 2.90 3.94 5.09
C THR A 8 2.94 2.48 5.52
N ASN A 9 3.53 2.19 6.68
CA ASN A 9 3.66 0.83 7.22
C ASN A 9 4.22 -0.17 6.18
N ASN A 10 5.27 0.25 5.47
CA ASN A 10 5.91 -0.52 4.39
C ASN A 10 4.99 -0.89 3.20
N LYS A 11 3.85 -0.21 3.05
CA LYS A 11 2.94 -0.35 1.91
C LYS A 11 2.88 0.96 1.12
N VAL A 12 2.85 0.86 -0.21
CA VAL A 12 2.53 2.02 -1.05
C VAL A 12 1.02 2.19 -1.10
N VAL A 13 0.56 3.39 -0.75
CA VAL A 13 -0.86 3.74 -0.68
C VAL A 13 -1.13 5.10 -1.33
N THR A 14 -2.32 5.28 -1.89
CA THR A 14 -2.90 6.60 -2.17
C THR A 14 -4.05 6.86 -1.19
N ASN A 15 -4.79 7.95 -1.36
CA ASN A 15 -6.03 8.18 -0.61
C ASN A 15 -7.17 8.62 -1.51
N THR A 16 -8.40 8.47 -1.02
CA THR A 16 -9.62 8.76 -1.80
C THR A 16 -9.76 10.23 -2.21
N GLN A 17 -9.20 11.18 -1.47
CA GLN A 17 -9.20 12.61 -1.85
C GLN A 17 -8.32 12.86 -3.07
N VAL A 18 -7.12 12.27 -3.10
CA VAL A 18 -6.19 12.34 -4.22
C VAL A 18 -6.82 11.70 -5.47
N ILE A 19 -7.43 10.53 -5.34
CA ILE A 19 -8.15 9.89 -6.44
C ILE A 19 -9.26 10.81 -6.96
N ALA A 20 -10.17 11.27 -6.10
CA ALA A 20 -11.29 12.13 -6.49
C ALA A 20 -10.83 13.38 -7.26
N LYS A 21 -9.80 14.07 -6.74
CA LYS A 21 -9.20 15.25 -7.37
C LYS A 21 -8.67 14.96 -8.77
N HIS A 22 -7.91 13.88 -8.94
CA HIS A 22 -7.28 13.55 -10.23
C HIS A 22 -8.30 13.11 -11.29
N PHE A 23 -9.34 12.38 -10.89
CA PHE A 23 -10.41 11.94 -11.77
C PHE A 23 -11.51 13.00 -11.97
N GLY A 24 -11.45 14.13 -11.27
CA GLY A 24 -12.44 15.22 -11.37
C GLY A 24 -13.82 14.79 -10.86
N ARG A 25 -13.85 14.04 -9.76
CA ARG A 25 -15.07 13.56 -9.10
C ARG A 25 -15.26 14.22 -7.73
N SER A 26 -16.51 14.31 -7.27
CA SER A 26 -16.75 14.64 -5.87
C SER A 26 -16.18 13.54 -4.98
N HIS A 27 -15.57 13.94 -3.87
CA HIS A 27 -15.04 13.00 -2.88
C HIS A 27 -16.16 12.19 -2.23
N ASP A 28 -17.30 12.82 -1.94
CA ASP A 28 -18.48 12.17 -1.34
C ASP A 28 -19.08 11.12 -2.28
N GLU A 29 -19.21 11.44 -3.58
CA GLU A 29 -19.68 10.49 -4.60
C GLU A 29 -18.75 9.28 -4.68
N LEU A 30 -17.43 9.51 -4.66
CA LEU A 30 -16.45 8.42 -4.69
C LEU A 30 -16.55 7.53 -3.45
N ILE A 31 -16.65 8.11 -2.25
CA ILE A 31 -16.83 7.34 -1.00
C ILE A 31 -18.12 6.54 -1.06
N HIS A 32 -19.21 7.13 -1.55
CA HIS A 32 -20.48 6.43 -1.70
C HIS A 32 -20.37 5.23 -2.64
N SER A 33 -19.84 5.40 -3.85
CA SER A 33 -19.63 4.30 -4.80
C SER A 33 -18.68 3.23 -4.26
N LEU A 34 -17.62 3.64 -3.56
CA LEU A 34 -16.67 2.72 -2.96
C LEU A 34 -17.31 1.84 -1.89
N ARG A 35 -18.20 2.39 -1.04
CA ARG A 35 -18.91 1.58 -0.02
C ARG A 35 -19.75 0.45 -0.62
N TYR A 36 -20.35 0.65 -1.80
CA TYR A 36 -21.02 -0.45 -2.50
C TYR A 36 -20.02 -1.45 -3.06
N LEU A 37 -18.97 -0.95 -3.74
CA LEU A 37 -17.94 -1.80 -4.33
C LEU A 37 -17.25 -2.70 -3.30
N MET A 38 -17.00 -2.19 -2.09
CA MET A 38 -16.41 -2.95 -0.97
C MET A 38 -17.25 -4.16 -0.57
N ARG A 39 -18.59 -4.08 -0.69
CA ARG A 39 -19.48 -5.22 -0.39
C ARG A 39 -19.28 -6.35 -1.38
N ASP A 40 -19.06 -6.03 -2.65
CA ASP A 40 -18.86 -7.00 -3.73
C ASP A 40 -17.44 -7.60 -3.72
N CYS A 41 -16.45 -6.88 -3.20
CA CYS A 41 -15.06 -7.36 -3.10
C CYS A 41 -14.85 -8.42 -2.01
N GLY A 42 -15.78 -8.54 -1.06
CA GLY A 42 -15.62 -9.34 0.15
C GLY A 42 -14.81 -8.64 1.25
N ALA A 43 -15.02 -9.08 2.49
CA ALA A 43 -14.47 -8.44 3.69
C ALA A 43 -12.93 -8.48 3.72
N ALA A 44 -12.33 -9.65 3.51
CA ALA A 44 -10.88 -9.81 3.58
C ALA A 44 -10.11 -8.94 2.57
N PHE A 45 -10.60 -8.86 1.32
CA PHE A 45 -10.01 -7.96 0.33
C PHE A 45 -10.17 -6.50 0.74
N SER A 46 -11.35 -6.15 1.24
CA SER A 46 -11.66 -4.76 1.59
C SER A 46 -10.83 -4.25 2.76
N GLU A 47 -10.68 -5.05 3.81
CA GLU A 47 -9.85 -4.72 4.98
C GLU A 47 -8.37 -4.52 4.61
N GLU A 48 -7.84 -5.33 3.68
CA GLU A 48 -6.44 -5.23 3.26
C GLU A 48 -6.17 -4.03 2.34
N ASN A 49 -7.16 -3.62 1.53
CA ASN A 49 -6.95 -2.69 0.42
C ASN A 49 -7.62 -1.33 0.58
N PHE A 50 -8.57 -1.19 1.51
CA PHE A 50 -9.33 0.03 1.79
C PHE A 50 -9.24 0.39 3.28
N LEU A 51 -8.09 0.93 3.67
CA LEU A 51 -7.73 1.16 5.07
C LEU A 51 -8.32 2.49 5.57
N GLU A 52 -9.11 2.46 6.64
CA GLU A 52 -9.62 3.68 7.26
C GLU A 52 -8.49 4.57 7.80
N GLN A 53 -8.64 5.89 7.63
CA GLN A 53 -7.82 6.85 8.36
C GLN A 53 -8.54 7.24 9.66
N GLU A 54 -7.79 7.68 10.68
CA GLU A 54 -8.29 8.00 12.02
C GLU A 54 -9.45 9.01 12.03
N CYS A 55 -9.60 9.85 11.00
CA CYS A 55 -10.69 10.81 10.87
C CYS A 55 -11.90 10.30 10.04
N GLY A 56 -11.91 9.04 9.61
CA GLY A 56 -13.04 8.34 8.94
C GLY A 56 -13.48 8.88 7.56
N TYR A 57 -13.06 10.08 7.18
CA TYR A 57 -13.52 10.76 5.97
C TYR A 57 -12.72 10.40 4.72
N SER A 58 -11.52 9.83 4.86
CA SER A 58 -10.71 9.36 3.74
C SER A 58 -10.18 7.96 4.03
N LEU A 59 -10.06 7.16 2.96
CA LEU A 59 -9.49 5.82 3.01
C LEU A 59 -8.13 5.86 2.34
N ARG A 60 -7.15 5.17 2.92
CA ARG A 60 -5.91 4.80 2.24
C ARG A 60 -6.18 3.59 1.35
N ILE A 61 -5.69 3.67 0.12
CA ILE A 61 -5.97 2.70 -0.93
C ILE A 61 -4.65 2.13 -1.42
N THR A 62 -4.50 0.81 -1.37
CA THR A 62 -3.32 0.11 -1.93
C THR A 62 -3.36 0.07 -3.46
N TYR A 63 -2.33 -0.47 -4.10
CA TYR A 63 -2.33 -0.68 -5.54
C TYR A 63 -3.50 -1.58 -6.01
N ALA A 64 -3.75 -2.71 -5.34
CA ALA A 64 -4.84 -3.61 -5.71
C ALA A 64 -6.22 -2.97 -5.49
N GLY A 65 -6.41 -2.25 -4.38
CA GLY A 65 -7.62 -1.46 -4.16
C GLY A 65 -7.83 -0.40 -5.24
N PHE A 66 -6.75 0.25 -5.68
CA PHE A 66 -6.81 1.23 -6.76
C PHE A 66 -7.24 0.61 -8.09
N LEU A 67 -6.72 -0.58 -8.46
CA LEU A 67 -7.12 -1.26 -9.70
C LEU A 67 -8.63 -1.53 -9.72
N VAL A 68 -9.18 -1.98 -8.60
CA VAL A 68 -10.63 -2.24 -8.44
C VAL A 68 -11.43 -0.95 -8.58
N ILE A 69 -11.09 0.09 -7.80
CA ILE A 69 -11.78 1.40 -7.84
C ILE A 69 -11.68 2.03 -9.23
N SER A 70 -10.55 1.82 -9.92
CA SER A 70 -10.33 2.39 -11.24
C SER A 70 -11.39 1.93 -12.26
N GLY A 71 -12.05 0.78 -12.03
CA GLY A 71 -13.17 0.30 -12.83
C GLY A 71 -14.35 1.29 -12.89
N LEU A 72 -14.52 2.14 -11.87
CA LEU A 72 -15.55 3.18 -11.83
C LEU A 72 -15.29 4.34 -12.82
N PHE A 73 -14.09 4.42 -13.40
CA PHE A 73 -13.69 5.52 -14.29
C PHE A 73 -13.46 5.02 -15.72
N LEU A 74 -14.25 5.51 -16.68
CA LEU A 74 -14.19 5.11 -18.09
C LEU A 74 -13.70 6.25 -19.00
N GLY A 75 -13.16 5.90 -20.18
CA GLY A 75 -12.75 6.86 -21.22
C GLY A 75 -11.25 7.19 -21.25
N ALA A 76 -10.79 7.73 -22.39
CA ALA A 76 -9.37 7.92 -22.71
C ALA A 76 -8.63 8.86 -21.73
N ARG A 77 -9.28 9.94 -21.27
CA ARG A 77 -8.72 10.83 -20.24
C ARG A 77 -8.43 10.07 -18.96
N ASN A 78 -9.39 9.26 -18.51
CA ASN A 78 -9.28 8.47 -17.28
C ASN A 78 -8.23 7.37 -17.42
N ALA A 79 -8.07 6.76 -18.61
CA ALA A 79 -6.99 5.80 -18.87
C ALA A 79 -5.60 6.42 -18.63
N ARG A 80 -5.35 7.65 -19.12
CA ARG A 80 -4.08 8.35 -18.87
C ARG A 80 -3.85 8.62 -17.39
N ILE A 81 -4.90 8.97 -16.65
CA ILE A 81 -4.81 9.16 -15.20
C ILE A 81 -4.47 7.84 -14.52
N LYS A 82 -5.13 6.73 -14.88
CA LYS A 82 -4.84 5.40 -14.34
C LYS A 82 -3.38 4.99 -14.55
N ILE A 83 -2.83 5.19 -15.76
CA ILE A 83 -1.42 4.93 -16.06
C ILE A 83 -0.50 5.70 -15.10
N ARG A 84 -0.76 7.00 -14.88
CA ARG A 84 0.03 7.81 -13.93
C ARG A 84 0.02 7.28 -12.51
N PHE A 85 -1.11 6.76 -12.03
CA PHE A 85 -1.19 6.12 -10.72
C PHE A 85 -0.41 4.80 -10.71
N ILE A 86 -0.60 3.94 -11.73
CA ILE A 86 0.12 2.66 -11.85
C ILE A 86 1.63 2.89 -11.82
N ASP A 87 2.15 3.83 -12.62
CA ASP A 87 3.57 4.18 -12.65
C ASP A 87 4.06 4.70 -11.30
N ALA A 88 3.25 5.51 -10.61
CA ALA A 88 3.60 6.04 -9.30
C ALA A 88 3.65 4.94 -8.24
N PHE A 89 2.70 4.00 -8.25
CA PHE A 89 2.73 2.82 -7.38
C PHE A 89 3.98 1.98 -7.64
N ALA A 90 4.28 1.67 -8.92
CA ALA A 90 5.46 0.89 -9.30
C ALA A 90 6.77 1.56 -8.87
N GLN A 91 6.91 2.86 -9.11
CA GLN A 91 8.11 3.61 -8.71
C GLN A 91 8.29 3.67 -7.19
N ALA A 92 7.20 3.83 -6.44
CA ALA A 92 7.26 3.84 -4.99
C ALA A 92 7.54 2.45 -4.42
N GLN A 93 7.00 1.38 -5.03
CA GLN A 93 7.27 0.01 -4.62
C GLN A 93 8.73 -0.34 -4.85
N LYS A 94 9.28 0.02 -6.01
CA LYS A 94 10.70 -0.17 -6.30
C LYS A 94 11.60 0.49 -5.24
N LYS A 95 11.23 1.66 -4.70
CA LYS A 95 11.99 2.30 -3.62
C LYS A 95 11.94 1.50 -2.31
N ILE A 96 10.83 0.83 -2.02
CA ILE A 96 10.75 -0.07 -0.87
C ILE A 96 11.64 -1.29 -1.11
N ASP A 97 11.58 -1.87 -2.30
CA ASP A 97 12.35 -3.06 -2.65
C ASP A 97 13.86 -2.77 -2.69
N ASP A 98 14.26 -1.65 -3.30
CA ASP A 98 15.65 -1.19 -3.37
C ASP A 98 16.19 -0.79 -1.97
N CYS A 99 15.36 -0.24 -1.08
CA CYS A 99 15.74 0.01 0.32
C CYS A 99 15.68 -1.26 1.19
N GLY A 100 14.92 -2.28 0.78
CA GLY A 100 14.89 -3.62 1.38
C GLY A 100 16.04 -4.52 0.92
N LEU A 101 16.80 -4.08 -0.10
CA LEU A 101 18.01 -4.71 -0.61
C LEU A 101 19.27 -3.97 -0.12
N ASP A 102 19.40 -3.83 1.20
CA ASP A 102 20.71 -3.68 1.84
C ASP A 102 20.66 -4.31 3.25
N VAL A 103 20.29 -5.59 3.30
CA VAL A 103 20.93 -6.46 4.28
C VAL A 103 22.22 -6.86 3.59
N PRO A 104 23.40 -6.32 3.98
CA PRO A 104 24.63 -7.02 3.66
C PRO A 104 24.38 -8.46 4.06
N GLN A 105 24.76 -9.42 3.23
CA GLN A 105 24.97 -10.80 3.67
C GLN A 105 26.10 -10.81 4.72
N ALA A 106 25.93 -10.08 5.83
CA ALA A 106 26.69 -10.24 7.04
C ALA A 106 26.37 -11.65 7.46
N MET A 107 27.39 -12.49 7.39
CA MET A 107 27.24 -13.89 7.76
C MET A 107 26.59 -13.95 9.14
N PRO A 108 25.72 -14.94 9.42
CA PRO A 108 25.06 -15.06 10.72
C PRO A 108 26.00 -14.88 11.92
N GLY A 109 27.28 -15.24 11.77
CA GLY A 109 28.36 -15.01 12.74
C GLY A 109 28.68 -13.54 13.05
N GLU A 110 28.60 -12.62 12.10
CA GLU A 110 28.93 -11.19 12.32
C GLU A 110 27.80 -10.46 13.07
N LEU A 111 26.54 -10.82 12.81
CA LEU A 111 25.38 -10.31 13.54
C LEU A 111 25.39 -10.74 15.02
N LEU A 112 25.87 -11.95 15.30
CA LEU A 112 26.07 -12.46 16.67
C LEU A 112 27.13 -11.68 17.46
N PHE A 113 28.17 -11.19 16.78
CA PHE A 113 29.22 -10.38 17.40
C PHE A 113 28.77 -8.95 17.73
N MET A 114 27.87 -8.36 16.93
CA MET A 114 27.45 -6.97 17.11
C MET A 114 26.34 -6.78 18.17
N ARG A 115 25.57 -7.83 18.49
CA ARG A 115 24.52 -7.78 19.52
C ARG A 115 24.43 -9.09 20.33
N PRO A 116 25.18 -9.22 21.45
CA PRO A 116 25.27 -10.46 22.22
C PRO A 116 23.92 -10.98 22.76
N GLU A 117 22.95 -10.08 22.99
CA GLU A 117 21.66 -10.45 23.60
C GLU A 117 20.74 -11.27 22.69
N TRP A 118 20.98 -11.25 21.36
CA TRP A 118 20.16 -11.98 20.38
C TRP A 118 20.44 -13.48 20.38
N VAL A 119 21.58 -13.90 20.96
CA VAL A 119 21.95 -15.31 21.18
C VAL A 119 20.89 -16.05 22.01
N LYS A 120 20.27 -15.36 22.98
CA LYS A 120 19.28 -15.95 23.90
C LYS A 120 17.95 -16.25 23.21
N THR A 121 17.59 -15.51 22.16
CA THR A 121 16.31 -15.67 21.45
C THR A 121 16.36 -16.78 20.40
N VAL A 122 17.49 -16.95 19.70
CA VAL A 122 17.63 -17.96 18.64
C VAL A 122 17.60 -19.40 19.18
N HIS A 123 17.99 -19.61 20.45
CA HIS A 123 17.94 -20.94 21.06
C HIS A 123 16.53 -21.45 21.40
N TYR A 124 15.50 -20.61 21.38
CA TYR A 124 14.12 -21.07 21.68
C TYR A 124 13.34 -21.54 20.45
N GLU A 125 13.70 -21.11 19.24
CA GLU A 125 12.97 -21.49 18.02
C GLU A 125 13.40 -22.86 17.47
N ASN A 126 14.61 -23.34 17.79
CA ASN A 126 15.13 -24.64 17.34
C ASN A 126 14.83 -25.82 18.28
N MET A 127 14.02 -25.63 19.32
CA MET A 127 13.61 -26.71 20.25
C MET A 127 12.13 -27.12 20.12
N LYS A 128 11.42 -26.64 19.09
CA LYS A 128 10.07 -27.12 18.75
C LYS A 128 10.02 -27.60 17.31
N LEU A 129 10.55 -28.79 17.05
CA LEU A 129 10.14 -29.73 16.00
C LEU A 129 10.74 -31.10 16.31
#